data_AF-A0A0C1EKP6-F1
#
_entry.id   AF-A0A0C1EKP6-F1
#
_cell.length_a   1.000
_cell.length_b   1.000
_cell.length_c   1.000
_cell.angle_alpha   90.00
_cell.angle_beta   90.00
_cell.angle_gamma   90.00
#
_symmetry.space_group_name_H-M   'P 1'
#
loop_
_entity.id
_entity.type
_entity.pdbx_description
1 polymer ?
#
loop_
_entity_poly.entity_id
_entity_poly.type
_entity_poly.pdbx_seq_one_letter_code
_entity_poly.pdbx_strand_id
1 'polypeptide(L)'
;MFELGRALIIIKEHTPHGRFAEIAEKEFGLGRRESQRLMNATLRFIDPKMKQVQPKLMTLGKSKLLELLVEDDDTLLELAEGGEVNGNTFDDVDRMTVKELRVALRESRETAEAKDKVIADKNKKVDELAEKLSKKQTGVKEPKPADVGIELTMQLGSLEVGIRSQISRLREMFEQMAAHGEAHGFDHRAKMVGTLNQIILDCEQLRESYALPTEAPTDNVPEWLGGETGEGDESGND
;
A
#
# COMPACT_ATOMS: atom_id res chain seq x y z
N MET A 1 -19.20 -34.22 11.23
CA MET A 1 -17.94 -33.60 10.75
C MET A 1 -16.92 -33.61 11.87
N PHE A 2 -17.25 -33.01 13.02
CA PHE A 2 -16.35 -32.95 14.18
C PHE A 2 -16.02 -34.33 14.79
N GLU A 3 -16.98 -35.26 14.86
CA GLU A 3 -16.67 -36.63 15.33
C GLU A 3 -15.64 -37.35 14.44
N LEU A 4 -15.76 -37.20 13.12
CA LEU A 4 -14.79 -37.73 12.17
C LEU A 4 -13.43 -37.06 12.35
N GLY A 5 -13.39 -35.74 12.57
CA GLY A 5 -12.15 -35.03 12.86
C GLY A 5 -11.49 -35.46 14.16
N ARG A 6 -12.27 -35.76 15.22
CA ARG A 6 -11.74 -36.32 16.48
C ARG A 6 -11.11 -37.69 16.26
N ALA A 7 -11.80 -38.56 15.53
CA ALA A 7 -11.25 -39.87 15.16
C ALA A 7 -9.95 -39.71 14.36
N LEU A 8 -9.90 -38.80 13.39
CA LEU A 8 -8.70 -38.53 12.59
C LEU A 8 -7.53 -37.99 13.45
N ILE A 9 -7.79 -37.11 14.42
CA ILE A 9 -6.77 -36.60 15.35
C ILE A 9 -6.17 -37.75 16.16
N ILE A 10 -7.03 -38.58 16.78
CA ILE A 10 -6.59 -39.74 17.58
C ILE A 10 -5.77 -40.72 16.72
N ILE A 11 -6.25 -41.05 15.52
CA ILE A 11 -5.53 -41.92 14.59
C ILE A 11 -4.16 -41.32 14.23
N LYS A 12 -4.09 -40.01 13.98
CA LYS A 12 -2.84 -39.32 13.65
C LYS A 12 -1.83 -39.37 14.80
N GLU A 13 -2.29 -39.23 16.04
CA GLU A 13 -1.43 -39.30 17.24
C GLU A 13 -0.86 -40.70 17.48
N HIS A 14 -1.64 -41.74 17.15
CA HIS A 14 -1.25 -43.14 17.34
C HIS A 14 -0.61 -43.80 16.09
N THR A 15 -0.29 -43.03 15.04
CA THR A 15 0.31 -43.58 13.82
C THR A 15 1.66 -42.95 13.48
N PRO A 16 2.64 -43.76 13.02
CA PRO A 16 3.94 -43.23 12.60
C PRO A 16 3.82 -42.36 11.34
N HIS A 17 4.81 -41.48 11.14
CA HIS A 17 4.84 -40.54 10.01
C HIS A 17 4.64 -41.26 8.67
N GLY A 18 3.75 -40.73 7.82
CA GLY A 18 3.39 -41.31 6.52
C GLY A 18 2.21 -42.29 6.54
N ARG A 19 2.03 -43.05 7.63
CA ARG A 19 0.98 -44.09 7.71
C ARG A 19 -0.44 -43.53 7.87
N PHE A 20 -0.57 -42.36 8.51
CA PHE A 20 -1.85 -41.67 8.65
C PHE A 20 -2.54 -41.40 7.31
N ALA A 21 -1.79 -40.94 6.31
CA ALA A 21 -2.36 -40.57 5.01
C ALA A 21 -2.94 -41.80 4.30
N GLU A 22 -2.25 -42.94 4.37
CA GLU A 22 -2.75 -44.19 3.80
C GLU A 22 -4.02 -44.68 4.50
N ILE A 23 -4.09 -44.58 5.83
CA ILE A 23 -5.27 -44.98 6.60
C ILE A 23 -6.46 -44.05 6.29
N ALA A 24 -6.22 -42.74 6.26
CA ALA A 24 -7.25 -41.75 5.93
C ALA A 24 -7.85 -41.99 4.54
N GLU A 25 -7.02 -42.35 3.56
CA GLU A 25 -7.45 -42.62 2.20
C GLU A 25 -8.15 -43.97 2.08
N LYS A 26 -7.59 -45.05 2.64
CA LYS A 26 -8.14 -46.42 2.52
C LYS A 26 -9.42 -46.64 3.32
N GLU A 27 -9.47 -46.17 4.56
CA GLU A 27 -10.59 -46.46 5.48
C GLU A 27 -11.71 -45.41 5.38
N PHE A 28 -11.37 -44.17 5.03
CA PHE A 28 -12.31 -43.05 5.04
C PHE A 28 -12.47 -42.35 3.68
N GLY A 29 -11.68 -42.70 2.67
CA GLY A 29 -11.72 -42.06 1.35
C GLY A 29 -11.27 -40.60 1.35
N LEU A 30 -10.53 -40.16 2.37
CA LEU A 30 -10.15 -38.76 2.56
C LEU A 30 -8.71 -38.51 2.12
N GLY A 31 -8.53 -37.54 1.23
CA GLY A 31 -7.20 -37.07 0.85
C GLY A 31 -6.51 -36.27 1.98
N ARG A 32 -5.17 -36.24 1.98
CA ARG A 32 -4.36 -35.56 3.02
C ARG A 32 -4.84 -34.16 3.39
N ARG A 33 -5.14 -33.31 2.39
CA ARG A 33 -5.58 -31.92 2.60
C ARG A 33 -6.97 -31.85 3.24
N GLU A 34 -7.86 -32.75 2.87
CA GLU A 34 -9.22 -32.81 3.39
C GLU A 34 -9.21 -33.27 4.84
N SER A 35 -8.44 -34.32 5.16
CA SER A 35 -8.23 -34.77 6.54
C SER A 35 -7.63 -33.66 7.40
N GLN A 36 -6.63 -32.93 6.90
CA GLN A 36 -6.03 -31.80 7.62
C GLN A 36 -7.05 -30.69 7.88
N ARG A 37 -7.84 -30.29 6.88
CA ARG A 37 -8.90 -29.29 7.04
C ARG A 37 -9.93 -29.72 8.08
N LEU A 38 -10.38 -30.98 8.04
CA LEU A 38 -11.32 -31.56 9.00
C LEU A 38 -10.77 -31.58 10.44
N MET A 39 -9.51 -31.99 10.62
CA MET A 39 -8.86 -32.02 11.94
C MET A 39 -8.70 -30.61 12.50
N ASN A 40 -8.22 -29.66 11.70
CA ASN A 40 -8.04 -28.27 12.12
C ASN A 40 -9.38 -27.62 12.48
N ALA A 41 -10.43 -27.83 11.67
CA ALA A 41 -11.79 -27.40 12.00
C ALA A 41 -12.22 -27.95 13.36
N THR A 42 -11.94 -29.23 13.60
CA THR A 42 -12.36 -29.91 14.82
C THR A 42 -11.64 -29.38 16.04
N LEU A 43 -10.32 -29.16 15.95
CA LEU A 43 -9.55 -28.55 17.04
C LEU A 43 -10.06 -27.15 17.38
N ARG A 44 -10.34 -26.33 16.35
CA ARG A 44 -10.82 -24.97 16.52
C ARG A 44 -12.18 -24.90 17.20
N PHE A 45 -13.14 -25.73 16.77
CA PHE A 45 -14.49 -25.75 17.33
C PHE A 45 -14.63 -26.54 18.64
N ILE A 46 -13.53 -27.07 19.18
CA ILE A 46 -13.49 -27.62 20.55
C ILE A 46 -13.35 -26.50 21.59
N ASP A 47 -12.78 -25.35 21.23
CA ASP A 47 -12.61 -24.20 22.12
C ASP A 47 -13.97 -23.76 22.71
N PRO A 48 -14.07 -23.49 24.04
CA PRO A 48 -15.31 -23.06 24.68
C PRO A 48 -16.02 -21.89 23.99
N LYS A 49 -15.28 -20.91 23.45
CA LYS A 49 -15.85 -19.75 22.76
C LYS A 49 -16.48 -20.17 21.43
N MET A 50 -15.72 -20.89 20.61
CA MET A 50 -16.19 -21.37 19.30
C MET A 50 -17.30 -22.40 19.40
N LYS A 51 -17.33 -23.18 20.49
CA LYS A 51 -18.37 -24.16 20.76
C LYS A 51 -19.74 -23.52 20.99
N GLN A 52 -19.80 -22.29 21.51
CA GLN A 52 -21.07 -21.57 21.72
C GLN A 52 -21.73 -21.18 20.40
N VAL A 53 -20.93 -20.74 19.43
CA VAL A 53 -21.42 -20.31 18.10
C VAL A 53 -21.50 -21.45 17.07
N GLN A 54 -20.92 -22.61 17.38
CA GLN A 54 -20.93 -23.80 16.53
C GLN A 54 -22.32 -24.16 15.98
N PRO A 55 -23.42 -24.20 16.77
CA PRO A 55 -24.73 -24.58 16.25
C PRO A 55 -25.24 -23.63 15.17
N LYS A 56 -25.00 -22.33 15.33
CA LYS A 56 -25.42 -21.31 14.37
C LYS A 56 -24.58 -21.39 13.10
N LEU A 57 -23.24 -21.43 13.21
CA LEU A 57 -22.39 -21.53 12.03
C LEU A 57 -22.59 -22.84 11.24
N MET A 58 -23.02 -23.91 11.90
CA MET A 58 -23.36 -25.19 11.25
C MET A 58 -24.59 -25.10 10.32
N THR A 59 -25.47 -24.10 10.45
CA THR A 59 -26.62 -23.95 9.53
C THR A 59 -26.17 -23.56 8.13
N LEU A 60 -25.04 -22.87 7.98
CA LEU A 60 -24.41 -22.53 6.69
C LEU A 60 -23.92 -23.78 5.91
N GLY A 61 -23.87 -24.92 6.59
CA GLY A 61 -23.39 -26.18 6.02
C GLY A 61 -21.87 -26.34 6.11
N LYS A 62 -21.46 -27.61 6.05
CA LYS A 62 -20.07 -28.05 6.30
C LYS A 62 -19.06 -27.40 5.34
N SER A 63 -19.43 -27.22 4.08
CA SER A 63 -18.52 -26.68 3.06
C SER A 63 -18.23 -25.20 3.26
N LYS A 64 -19.23 -24.39 3.64
CA LYS A 64 -19.03 -22.97 3.93
C LYS A 64 -18.24 -22.77 5.22
N LEU A 65 -18.53 -23.58 6.24
CA LEU A 65 -17.74 -23.62 7.46
C LEU A 65 -16.25 -23.85 7.21
N LEU A 66 -15.90 -24.79 6.31
CA LEU A 66 -14.50 -25.05 5.97
C LEU A 66 -13.82 -23.87 5.29
N GLU A 67 -14.55 -23.09 4.50
CA GLU A 67 -13.99 -21.87 3.88
C GLU A 67 -13.85 -20.76 4.92
N LEU A 68 -14.78 -20.64 5.88
CA LEU A 68 -14.71 -19.66 6.98
C LEU A 68 -13.57 -19.91 7.97
N LEU A 69 -12.97 -21.10 8.02
CA LEU A 69 -11.79 -21.40 8.87
C LEU A 69 -10.55 -20.57 8.55
N VAL A 70 -10.62 -19.82 7.46
CA VAL A 70 -9.63 -18.87 6.97
C VAL A 70 -9.63 -17.60 7.83
N GLU A 71 -10.75 -17.21 8.43
CA GLU A 71 -10.88 -16.03 9.27
C GLU A 71 -10.50 -16.31 10.73
N ASP A 72 -10.34 -15.28 11.55
CA ASP A 72 -9.98 -15.41 12.96
C ASP A 72 -11.21 -15.74 13.84
N ASP A 73 -10.97 -16.24 15.06
CA ASP A 73 -12.05 -16.66 15.96
C ASP A 73 -12.99 -15.52 16.32
N ASP A 74 -12.45 -14.33 16.59
CA ASP A 74 -13.23 -13.15 16.94
C ASP A 74 -14.15 -12.73 15.79
N THR A 75 -13.68 -12.79 14.54
CA THR A 75 -14.50 -12.47 13.35
C THR A 75 -15.63 -13.48 13.15
N LEU A 76 -15.38 -14.77 13.41
CA LEU A 76 -16.42 -15.80 13.31
C LEU A 76 -17.46 -15.70 14.44
N LEU A 77 -17.03 -15.31 15.65
CA LEU A 77 -17.92 -15.01 16.77
C LEU A 77 -18.82 -13.82 16.42
N GLU A 78 -18.24 -12.74 15.89
CA GLU A 78 -18.98 -11.54 15.47
C GLU A 78 -20.02 -11.86 14.37
N LEU A 79 -19.64 -12.64 13.34
CA LEU A 79 -20.59 -13.11 12.33
C LEU A 79 -21.76 -13.89 12.94
N ALA A 80 -21.47 -14.75 13.91
CA ALA A 80 -22.49 -15.52 14.61
C ALA A 80 -23.36 -14.64 15.54
N GLU A 81 -22.90 -13.47 15.96
CA GLU A 81 -23.68 -12.51 16.75
C GLU A 81 -24.49 -11.54 15.87
N GLY A 82 -24.33 -11.61 14.55
CA GLY A 82 -25.06 -10.78 13.58
C GLY A 82 -24.24 -9.64 12.99
N GLY A 83 -22.93 -9.62 13.23
CA GLY A 83 -22.00 -8.78 12.50
C GLY A 83 -21.65 -9.37 11.13
N GLU A 84 -20.51 -8.94 10.60
CA GLU A 84 -20.10 -9.22 9.22
C GLU A 84 -18.73 -9.87 9.15
N VAL A 85 -18.52 -10.72 8.16
CA VAL A 85 -17.20 -11.24 7.76
C VAL A 85 -16.89 -10.72 6.38
N ASN A 86 -15.82 -9.94 6.26
CA ASN A 86 -15.39 -9.36 4.98
C ASN A 86 -16.52 -8.61 4.25
N GLY A 87 -17.32 -7.85 5.00
CA GLY A 87 -18.45 -7.07 4.46
C GLY A 87 -19.68 -7.90 4.06
N ASN A 88 -19.75 -9.17 4.46
CA ASN A 88 -20.89 -10.04 4.23
C ASN A 88 -21.53 -10.44 5.56
N THR A 89 -22.84 -10.25 5.67
CA THR A 89 -23.60 -10.72 6.85
C THR A 89 -23.73 -12.23 6.84
N PHE A 90 -24.17 -12.79 7.96
CA PHE A 90 -24.48 -14.23 8.04
C PHE A 90 -25.47 -14.67 6.95
N ASP A 91 -26.49 -13.86 6.67
CA ASP A 91 -27.50 -14.16 5.64
C ASP A 91 -26.94 -14.08 4.22
N ASP A 92 -26.01 -13.16 3.95
CA ASP A 92 -25.32 -13.07 2.66
C ASP A 92 -24.46 -14.32 2.44
N VAL A 93 -23.74 -14.75 3.48
CA VAL A 93 -22.95 -15.99 3.48
C VAL A 93 -23.86 -17.20 3.26
N ASP A 94 -25.07 -17.20 3.81
CA ASP A 94 -26.03 -18.28 3.60
C ASP A 94 -26.60 -18.31 2.17
N ARG A 95 -26.80 -17.15 1.55
CA ARG A 95 -27.32 -17.04 0.17
C ARG A 95 -26.28 -17.33 -0.91
N MET A 96 -25.01 -17.03 -0.66
CA MET A 96 -23.95 -17.25 -1.64
C MET A 96 -23.55 -18.72 -1.77
N THR A 97 -23.04 -19.08 -2.94
CA THR A 97 -22.43 -20.39 -3.18
C THR A 97 -21.06 -20.49 -2.50
N VAL A 98 -20.59 -21.72 -2.26
CA VAL A 98 -19.24 -21.97 -1.70
C VAL A 98 -18.14 -21.33 -2.56
N LYS A 99 -18.35 -21.27 -3.88
CA LYS A 99 -17.40 -20.66 -4.81
C LYS A 99 -17.33 -19.15 -4.65
N GLU A 100 -18.48 -18.49 -4.54
CA GLU A 100 -18.56 -17.04 -4.28
C GLU A 100 -17.96 -16.68 -2.93
N LEU A 101 -18.27 -17.45 -1.88
CA LEU A 101 -17.64 -17.26 -0.56
C LEU A 101 -16.12 -17.35 -0.65
N ARG A 102 -15.59 -18.37 -1.33
CA ARG A 102 -14.14 -18.52 -1.50
C ARG A 102 -13.50 -17.34 -2.25
N VAL A 103 -14.20 -16.76 -3.23
CA VAL A 103 -13.72 -15.58 -3.96
C VAL A 103 -13.73 -14.36 -3.04
N ALA A 104 -14.84 -14.09 -2.34
CA ALA A 104 -14.96 -12.98 -1.41
C ALA A 104 -13.88 -13.01 -0.31
N LEU A 105 -13.61 -14.18 0.28
CA LEU A 105 -12.56 -14.35 1.29
C LEU A 105 -11.14 -14.14 0.72
N ARG A 106 -10.92 -14.45 -0.57
CA ARG A 106 -9.62 -14.24 -1.23
C ARG A 106 -9.39 -12.78 -1.60
N GLU A 107 -10.38 -12.13 -2.19
CA GLU A 107 -10.29 -10.72 -2.58
C GLU A 107 -10.04 -9.82 -1.36
N SER A 108 -10.74 -10.07 -0.24
CA SER A 108 -10.50 -9.34 1.00
C SER A 108 -9.04 -9.44 1.45
N ARG A 109 -8.45 -10.64 1.42
CA ARG A 109 -7.04 -10.87 1.80
C ARG A 109 -6.04 -10.20 0.87
N GLU A 110 -6.25 -10.30 -0.45
CA GLU A 110 -5.38 -9.63 -1.42
C GLU A 110 -5.41 -8.11 -1.22
N THR A 111 -6.57 -7.54 -0.89
CA THR A 111 -6.67 -6.10 -0.57
C THR A 111 -6.04 -5.73 0.77
N ALA A 112 -6.12 -6.60 1.79
CA ALA A 112 -5.48 -6.38 3.10
C ALA A 112 -3.95 -6.45 2.99
N GLU A 113 -3.41 -7.47 2.33
CA GLU A 113 -1.96 -7.61 2.10
C GLU A 113 -1.39 -6.47 1.25
N ALA A 114 -2.16 -5.97 0.27
CA ALA A 114 -1.77 -4.79 -0.50
C ALA A 114 -1.73 -3.52 0.36
N LYS A 115 -2.70 -3.34 1.28
CA LYS A 115 -2.73 -2.21 2.21
C LYS A 115 -1.57 -2.28 3.20
N ASP A 116 -1.26 -3.45 3.76
CA ASP A 116 -0.18 -3.61 4.73
C ASP A 116 1.20 -3.35 4.11
N LYS A 117 1.42 -3.76 2.86
CA LYS A 117 2.64 -3.39 2.12
C LYS A 117 2.77 -1.89 1.93
N VAL A 118 1.69 -1.20 1.57
CA VAL A 118 1.67 0.26 1.42
C VAL A 118 1.89 0.96 2.75
N ILE A 119 1.36 0.44 3.86
CA ILE A 119 1.57 0.99 5.21
C ILE A 119 3.02 0.78 5.66
N ALA A 120 3.59 -0.40 5.44
CA ALA A 120 4.99 -0.68 5.76
C ALA A 120 5.95 0.21 4.95
N ASP A 121 5.69 0.41 3.65
CA ASP A 121 6.48 1.29 2.81
C ASP A 121 6.32 2.77 3.18
N LYS A 122 5.15 3.19 3.67
CA LYS A 122 4.93 4.53 4.21
C LYS A 122 5.67 4.74 5.53
N ASN A 123 5.61 3.80 6.46
CA ASN A 123 6.29 3.90 7.76
C ASN A 123 7.81 3.98 7.60
N LYS A 124 8.40 3.14 6.73
CA LYS A 124 9.84 3.23 6.40
C LYS A 124 10.25 4.61 5.89
N LYS A 125 9.45 5.21 5.01
CA LYS A 125 9.73 6.56 4.49
C LYS A 125 9.58 7.64 5.57
N VAL A 126 8.61 7.49 6.48
CA VAL A 126 8.43 8.41 7.61
C VAL A 126 9.63 8.34 8.54
N ASP A 127 10.11 7.13 8.86
CA ASP A 127 11.27 6.93 9.72
C ASP A 127 12.57 7.47 9.07
N GLU A 128 12.77 7.22 7.77
CA GLU A 128 13.89 7.78 7.00
C GLU A 128 13.88 9.32 6.94
N LEU A 129 12.69 9.92 6.83
CA LEU A 129 12.53 11.38 6.83
C LEU A 129 12.73 11.96 8.23
N ALA A 130 12.25 11.28 9.28
CA ALA A 130 12.47 11.66 10.67
C ALA A 130 13.96 11.59 11.06
N GLU A 131 14.69 10.57 10.58
CA GLU A 131 16.13 10.45 10.81
C GLU A 131 16.93 11.52 10.05
N LYS A 132 16.49 11.92 8.85
CA LYS A 132 17.08 13.05 8.11
C LYS A 132 16.82 14.38 8.81
N LEU A 133 15.65 14.57 9.40
CA LEU A 133 15.31 15.78 10.17
C LEU A 133 16.08 15.86 11.49
N SER A 134 16.22 14.74 12.21
CA SER A 134 16.96 14.72 13.49
C SER A 134 18.45 15.00 13.29
N LYS A 135 19.07 14.46 12.23
CA LYS A 135 20.47 14.76 11.85
C LYS A 135 20.69 16.22 11.46
N LYS A 136 19.67 16.91 10.92
CA LYS A 136 19.73 18.34 10.61
C LYS A 136 19.57 19.24 11.84
N GLN A 137 18.87 18.78 12.88
CA GLN A 137 18.61 19.58 14.08
C GLN A 137 19.78 19.61 15.09
N THR A 138 20.69 18.63 15.09
CA THR A 138 21.74 18.52 16.12
C THR A 138 22.97 19.42 15.93
N GLY A 139 22.94 20.38 14.99
CA GLY A 139 24.11 21.20 14.64
C GLY A 139 23.80 22.69 14.51
N VAL A 140 23.09 23.30 15.47
CA VAL A 140 22.82 24.76 15.43
C VAL A 140 24.04 25.54 15.95
N LYS A 141 25.05 25.70 15.10
CA LYS A 141 25.64 27.04 14.91
C LYS A 141 24.73 27.74 13.92
N GLU A 142 24.39 29.00 14.13
CA GLU A 142 23.72 29.79 13.09
C GLU A 142 24.50 29.61 11.78
N PRO A 143 23.90 28.97 10.76
CA PRO A 143 24.60 28.71 9.51
C PRO A 143 24.97 30.06 8.89
N LYS A 144 26.18 30.16 8.33
CA LYS A 144 26.59 31.41 7.68
C LYS A 144 25.60 31.71 6.55
N PRO A 145 25.28 32.98 6.26
CA PRO A 145 24.33 33.34 5.20
C PRO A 145 24.61 32.68 3.84
N ALA A 146 25.89 32.48 3.50
CA ALA A 146 26.30 31.78 2.28
C ALA A 146 25.91 30.28 2.28
N ASP A 147 26.05 29.59 3.42
CA ASP A 147 25.70 28.17 3.55
C ASP A 147 24.19 27.96 3.41
N VAL A 148 23.39 28.90 3.95
CA VAL A 148 21.93 28.93 3.78
C VAL A 148 21.55 29.15 2.32
N GLY A 149 22.21 30.08 1.63
CA GLY A 149 21.98 30.34 0.20
C GLY A 149 22.27 29.13 -0.70
N ILE A 150 23.35 28.40 -0.41
CA ILE A 150 23.71 27.16 -1.12
C ILE A 150 22.65 26.07 -0.87
N GLU A 151 22.22 25.87 0.39
CA GLU A 151 21.20 24.88 0.70
C GLU A 151 19.86 25.21 0.02
N LEU A 152 19.42 26.47 0.04
CA LEU A 152 18.20 26.92 -0.63
C LEU A 152 18.27 26.70 -2.14
N THR A 153 19.42 26.98 -2.76
CA THR A 153 19.63 26.76 -4.20
C THR A 153 19.60 25.26 -4.55
N MET A 154 20.18 24.41 -3.70
CA MET A 154 20.13 22.95 -3.89
C MET A 154 18.71 22.41 -3.76
N GLN A 155 17.95 22.90 -2.77
CA GLN A 155 16.54 22.54 -2.59
C GLN A 155 15.69 22.99 -3.79
N LEU A 156 15.93 24.20 -4.30
CA LEU A 156 15.25 24.72 -5.49
C LEU A 156 15.55 23.85 -6.73
N GLY A 157 16.81 23.49 -6.96
CA GLY A 157 17.18 22.62 -8.09
C GLY A 157 16.53 21.23 -8.02
N SER A 158 16.41 20.67 -6.81
CA SER A 158 15.70 19.40 -6.60
C SER A 158 14.20 19.51 -6.97
N LEU A 159 13.55 20.59 -6.55
CA LEU A 159 12.15 20.86 -6.91
C LEU A 159 11.97 21.06 -8.43
N GLU A 160 12.87 21.81 -9.07
CA GLU A 160 12.85 22.03 -10.52
C GLU A 160 12.92 20.71 -11.31
N VAL A 161 13.88 19.84 -10.96
CA VAL A 161 14.02 18.52 -11.59
C VAL A 161 12.78 17.66 -11.37
N GLY A 162 12.19 17.74 -10.18
CA GLY A 162 10.92 17.07 -9.86
C GLY A 162 9.77 17.52 -10.76
N ILE A 163 9.57 18.83 -10.90
CA ILE A 163 8.52 19.41 -11.77
C ILE A 163 8.75 19.00 -13.23
N ARG A 164 9.98 19.10 -13.74
CA ARG A 164 10.32 18.66 -15.11
C ARG A 164 10.00 17.19 -15.35
N SER A 165 10.27 16.33 -14.36
CA SER A 165 9.91 14.91 -14.43
C SER A 165 8.39 14.70 -14.51
N GLN A 166 7.60 15.45 -13.75
CA GLN A 166 6.13 15.38 -13.84
C GLN A 166 5.60 15.89 -15.19
N ILE A 167 6.20 16.95 -15.75
CA ILE A 167 5.86 17.43 -17.10
C ILE A 167 6.12 16.34 -18.15
N SER A 168 7.23 15.60 -18.05
CA SER A 168 7.49 14.46 -18.94
C SER A 168 6.43 13.37 -18.82
N ARG A 169 5.93 13.08 -17.60
CA ARG A 169 4.83 12.12 -17.38
C ARG A 169 3.49 12.59 -17.91
N LEU A 170 3.23 13.90 -17.93
CA LEU A 170 2.02 14.45 -18.57
C LEU A 170 1.99 14.12 -20.06
N ARG A 171 3.14 14.11 -20.74
CA ARG A 171 3.24 13.71 -22.15
C ARG A 171 2.70 12.30 -22.37
N GLU A 172 3.15 11.34 -21.56
CA GLU A 172 2.70 9.93 -21.65
C GLU A 172 1.20 9.81 -21.37
N MET A 173 0.68 10.55 -20.39
CA MET A 173 -0.75 10.57 -20.08
C MET A 173 -1.58 11.16 -21.23
N PHE A 174 -1.09 12.24 -21.84
CA PHE A 174 -1.74 12.90 -22.97
C PHE A 174 -1.78 11.99 -24.21
N GLU A 175 -0.73 11.20 -24.43
CA GLU A 175 -0.72 10.16 -25.48
C GLU A 175 -1.78 9.07 -25.21
N GLN A 176 -1.93 8.62 -23.96
CA GLN A 176 -2.98 7.66 -23.60
C GLN A 176 -4.40 8.23 -23.78
N MET A 177 -4.61 9.49 -23.40
CA MET A 177 -5.89 10.18 -23.60
C MET A 177 -6.22 10.35 -25.09
N ALA A 178 -5.21 10.66 -25.92
CA ALA A 178 -5.38 10.74 -27.37
C ALA A 178 -5.73 9.37 -27.96
N ALA A 179 -5.02 8.31 -27.59
CA ALA A 179 -5.30 6.94 -28.05
C ALA A 179 -6.70 6.46 -27.65
N HIS A 180 -7.13 6.75 -26.42
CA HIS A 180 -8.49 6.46 -25.96
C HIS A 180 -9.54 7.24 -26.77
N GLY A 181 -9.26 8.50 -27.08
CA GLY A 181 -10.14 9.32 -27.91
C GLY A 181 -10.29 8.80 -29.34
N GLU A 182 -9.19 8.35 -29.95
CA GLU A 182 -9.21 7.71 -31.27
C GLU A 182 -9.96 6.37 -31.27
N ALA A 183 -9.77 5.55 -30.23
CA ALA A 183 -10.40 4.23 -30.14
C ALA A 183 -11.91 4.27 -29.84
N HIS A 184 -12.37 5.27 -29.09
CA HIS A 184 -13.73 5.31 -28.54
C HIS A 184 -14.54 6.55 -28.95
N GLY A 185 -13.97 7.46 -29.74
CA GLY A 185 -14.65 8.66 -30.25
C GLY A 185 -14.87 9.76 -29.20
N PHE A 186 -14.12 9.76 -28.10
CA PHE A 186 -14.21 10.77 -27.04
C PHE A 186 -13.09 11.82 -27.15
N ASP A 187 -13.42 13.09 -27.35
CA ASP A 187 -12.41 14.16 -27.41
C ASP A 187 -12.00 14.63 -26.00
N HIS A 188 -10.71 14.47 -25.69
CA HIS A 188 -10.11 14.88 -24.41
C HIS A 188 -9.33 16.20 -24.49
N ARG A 189 -9.22 16.82 -25.67
CA ARG A 189 -8.36 18.00 -25.91
C ARG A 189 -8.69 19.17 -24.99
N ALA A 190 -9.97 19.43 -24.74
CA ALA A 190 -10.40 20.50 -23.83
C ALA A 190 -9.85 20.31 -22.40
N LYS A 191 -9.80 19.06 -21.92
CA LYS A 191 -9.26 18.74 -20.59
C LYS A 191 -7.74 18.88 -20.58
N MET A 192 -7.05 18.41 -21.61
CA MET A 192 -5.60 18.53 -21.76
C MET A 192 -5.15 20.00 -21.77
N VAL A 193 -5.83 20.83 -22.56
CA VAL A 193 -5.57 22.29 -22.63
C VAL A 193 -5.85 22.94 -21.28
N GLY A 194 -6.97 22.62 -20.63
CA GLY A 194 -7.30 23.16 -19.31
C GLY A 194 -6.25 22.84 -18.25
N THR A 195 -5.69 21.62 -18.28
CA THR A 195 -4.60 21.23 -17.37
C THR A 195 -3.32 22.03 -17.63
N LEU A 196 -2.92 22.22 -18.89
CA LEU A 196 -1.74 23.03 -19.22
C LEU A 196 -1.93 24.50 -18.81
N ASN A 197 -3.10 25.07 -19.09
CA ASN A 197 -3.39 26.45 -18.73
C ASN A 197 -3.34 26.68 -17.21
N GLN A 198 -3.81 25.73 -16.41
CA GLN A 198 -3.72 25.83 -14.95
C GLN A 198 -2.26 25.81 -14.47
N ILE A 199 -1.44 24.90 -15.00
CA ILE A 199 -0.01 24.82 -14.64
C ILE A 199 0.71 26.12 -15.01
N ILE A 200 0.42 26.67 -16.21
CA ILE A 200 0.98 27.95 -16.65
C ILE A 200 0.56 29.06 -15.68
N LEU A 201 -0.74 29.17 -15.36
CA LEU A 201 -1.25 30.18 -14.45
C LEU A 201 -0.58 30.09 -13.06
N ASP A 202 -0.40 28.89 -12.52
CA ASP A 202 0.27 28.69 -11.23
C ASP A 202 1.73 29.17 -11.29
N CYS A 203 2.44 28.93 -12.39
CA CYS A 203 3.78 29.47 -12.62
C CYS A 203 3.78 31.00 -12.75
N GLU A 204 2.78 31.59 -13.41
CA GLU A 204 2.66 33.05 -13.54
C GLU A 204 2.35 33.72 -12.20
N GLN A 205 1.52 33.12 -11.36
CA GLN A 205 1.25 33.60 -10.00
C GLN A 205 2.51 33.58 -9.14
N LEU A 206 3.36 32.55 -9.26
CA LEU A 206 4.67 32.52 -8.60
C LEU A 206 5.59 33.62 -9.14
N ARG A 207 5.61 33.86 -10.45
CA ARG A 207 6.38 34.95 -11.03
C ARG A 207 5.94 36.31 -10.48
N GLU A 208 4.63 36.55 -10.43
CA GLU A 208 4.04 37.80 -9.95
C GLU A 208 4.30 38.04 -8.46
N SER A 209 4.16 37.01 -7.62
CA SER A 209 4.35 37.14 -6.17
C SER A 209 5.75 37.57 -5.76
N TYR A 210 6.75 37.26 -6.59
CA TYR A 210 8.15 37.65 -6.40
C TYR A 210 8.61 38.76 -7.38
N ALA A 211 7.69 39.37 -8.15
CA ALA A 211 7.98 40.40 -9.14
C ALA A 211 9.12 40.03 -10.11
N LEU A 212 9.18 38.76 -10.53
CA LEU A 212 10.27 38.24 -11.35
C LEU A 212 10.08 38.64 -12.82
N PRO A 213 11.16 39.06 -13.52
CA PRO A 213 11.08 39.37 -14.95
C PRO A 213 10.86 38.10 -15.78
N THR A 214 10.23 38.25 -16.94
CA THR A 214 10.01 37.12 -17.87
C THR A 214 11.29 36.75 -18.63
N GLU A 215 12.17 37.72 -18.86
CA GLU A 215 13.49 37.51 -19.44
C GLU A 215 14.55 37.48 -18.34
N ALA A 216 15.51 36.57 -18.45
CA ALA A 216 16.62 36.51 -17.51
C ALA A 216 17.46 37.79 -17.64
N PRO A 217 17.83 38.45 -16.52
CA PRO A 217 18.76 39.57 -16.57
C PRO A 217 20.08 39.12 -17.21
N THR A 218 20.53 39.81 -18.26
CA THR A 218 21.71 39.40 -19.04
C THR A 218 23.04 39.64 -18.31
N ASP A 219 23.04 40.36 -17.17
CA ASP A 219 24.28 40.89 -16.57
C ASP A 219 24.37 40.86 -15.03
N ASN A 220 23.52 40.11 -14.32
CA ASN A 220 23.64 40.01 -12.85
C ASN A 220 24.15 38.65 -12.40
N VAL A 221 25.45 38.59 -12.09
CA VAL A 221 25.98 37.60 -11.15
C VAL A 221 25.22 37.80 -9.82
N PRO A 222 24.60 36.77 -9.23
CA PRO A 222 23.92 36.91 -7.95
C PRO A 222 24.85 37.49 -6.88
N GLU A 223 24.38 38.44 -6.05
CA GLU A 223 25.23 39.12 -5.04
C GLU A 223 25.97 38.15 -4.11
N TRP A 224 25.41 36.96 -3.86
CA TRP A 224 26.02 35.91 -3.02
C TRP A 224 27.12 35.10 -3.72
N LEU A 225 27.33 35.28 -5.03
CA LEU A 225 28.38 34.66 -5.83
C LEU A 225 29.58 35.61 -6.08
N GLY A 226 29.44 36.91 -5.80
CA GLY A 226 30.43 37.96 -6.07
C GLY A 226 31.44 38.21 -4.95
N GLY A 227 31.76 37.20 -4.14
CA GLY A 227 32.78 37.29 -3.09
C GLY A 227 34.03 36.52 -3.49
N GLU A 228 35.16 37.22 -3.56
CA GLU A 228 36.54 36.74 -3.82
C GLU A 228 37.02 36.73 -5.29
N THR A 229 37.39 37.91 -5.78
CA THR A 229 38.65 38.05 -6.53
C THR A 229 39.51 39.09 -5.82
N GLY A 230 40.50 38.62 -5.07
CA GLY A 230 41.57 39.47 -4.58
C GLY A 230 42.44 39.94 -5.74
N GLU A 231 42.56 41.24 -5.88
CA GLU A 231 43.75 41.91 -6.43
C GLU A 231 44.38 42.60 -5.21
N GLY A 232 45.57 42.21 -4.76
CA GLY A 232 46.77 42.15 -5.58
C GLY A 232 47.62 43.32 -5.12
N ASP A 233 48.39 43.09 -4.08
CA ASP A 233 49.39 43.99 -3.50
C ASP A 233 50.45 44.32 -4.58
N GLU A 234 50.36 45.51 -5.19
CA GLU A 234 51.45 46.13 -5.95
C GLU A 234 51.70 47.53 -5.39
N SER A 235 52.36 47.59 -4.23
CA SER A 235 53.09 48.78 -3.84
C SER A 235 54.44 48.79 -4.56
N GLY A 236 54.54 49.72 -5.52
CA GLY A 236 55.66 49.88 -6.43
C GLY A 236 56.98 50.17 -5.74
N ASN A 237 58.02 49.59 -6.34
CA ASN A 237 59.41 49.96 -6.17
C ASN A 237 59.67 51.29 -6.89
N ASP A 238 60.04 52.33 -6.14
CA ASP A 238 60.90 53.44 -6.59
C ASP A 238 61.76 53.92 -5.41
#